data_AF-A0A9D2AR83-F1
#
_entry.id   AF-A0A9D2AR83-F1
#
_cell.length_a   1.000
_cell.length_b   1.000
_cell.length_c   1.000
_cell.angle_alpha   90.00
_cell.angle_beta   90.00
_cell.angle_gamma   90.00
#
_symmetry.space_group_name_H-M   'P 1'
#
loop_
_entity.id
_entity.type
_entity.pdbx_description
1 polymer ?
#
loop_
_entity_poly.entity_id
_entity_poly.type
_entity_poly.pdbx_seq_one_letter_code
_entity_poly.pdbx_strand_id
1 'polypeptide(L)'
;MIELSAMLIGCAIMFAVTYATKAIGLLFVKRPIRSRFIRSFLYYLPYSVLAVMVFPGVLFSTGWIWSGIAGTAVALVLAFFRRGLLPVSVAAIATVFLVELLYFLLA
;
A
#
# COMPACT_ATOMS: atom_id res chain seq x y z
N MET A 1 30.05 21.25 3.05
CA MET A 1 30.81 20.00 3.32
C MET A 1 30.07 19.05 4.27
N ILE A 2 29.36 19.56 5.30
CA ILE A 2 28.59 18.75 6.28
C ILE A 2 27.36 18.04 5.67
N GLU A 3 26.71 18.63 4.67
CA GLU A 3 25.56 18.04 3.95
C GLU A 3 25.89 16.72 3.23
N LEU A 4 27.04 16.67 2.54
CA LEU A 4 27.44 15.51 1.75
C LEU A 4 27.83 14.33 2.66
N SER A 5 28.55 14.59 3.76
CA SER A 5 28.90 13.54 4.72
C SER A 5 27.67 12.98 5.42
N ALA A 6 26.67 13.80 5.76
CA ALA A 6 25.41 13.34 6.34
C ALA A 6 24.58 12.47 5.38
N MET A 7 24.49 12.87 4.10
CA MET A 7 23.83 12.06 3.07
C MET A 7 24.51 10.71 2.84
N LEU A 8 25.85 10.69 2.78
CA LEU A 8 26.64 9.46 2.62
C LEU A 8 26.46 8.51 3.81
N ILE A 9 26.47 9.04 5.04
CA ILE A 9 26.22 8.25 6.26
C ILE A 9 24.78 7.71 6.27
N GLY A 10 23.79 8.52 5.90
CA GLY A 10 22.40 8.08 5.78
C GLY A 10 22.21 6.96 4.78
N CYS A 11 22.83 7.07 3.59
CA CYS A 11 22.84 6.01 2.58
C CYS A 11 23.51 4.73 3.09
N ALA A 12 24.64 4.83 3.79
CA ALA A 12 25.34 3.68 4.35
C ALA A 12 24.51 2.97 5.43
N ILE A 13 23.83 3.72 6.29
CA ILE A 13 22.94 3.17 7.32
C ILE A 13 21.73 2.48 6.67
N MET A 14 21.07 3.13 5.71
CA MET A 14 19.92 2.56 5.00
C MET A 14 20.32 1.26 4.26
N PHE A 15 21.48 1.26 3.61
CA PHE A 15 22.04 0.10 2.96
C PHE A 15 22.27 -1.04 3.96
N ALA A 16 22.95 -0.75 5.08
CA ALA A 16 23.25 -1.74 6.11
C ALA A 16 21.97 -2.36 6.70
N VAL A 17 20.99 -1.54 7.09
CA VAL A 17 19.73 -2.01 7.68
C VAL A 17 18.92 -2.84 6.69
N THR A 18 18.80 -2.39 5.44
CA THR A 18 18.01 -3.08 4.40
C THR A 18 18.65 -4.42 4.02
N TYR A 19 19.98 -4.46 3.85
CA TYR A 19 20.68 -5.71 3.54
C TYR A 19 20.71 -6.65 4.74
N ALA A 20 20.88 -6.16 5.97
CA ALA A 20 20.82 -6.99 7.15
C ALA A 20 19.46 -7.69 7.27
N THR A 21 18.34 -6.95 7.18
CA THR A 21 17.00 -7.56 7.27
C THR A 21 16.71 -8.54 6.13
N LYS A 22 17.08 -8.22 4.89
CA LYS A 22 16.92 -9.14 3.74
C LYS A 22 17.81 -10.38 3.86
N ALA A 23 19.08 -10.20 4.23
CA ALA A 23 20.04 -11.28 4.39
C ALA A 23 19.61 -12.21 5.52
N ILE A 24 19.16 -11.70 6.66
CA ILE A 24 18.65 -12.50 7.79
C ILE A 24 17.44 -13.34 7.34
N GLY A 25 16.49 -12.75 6.61
CA GLY A 25 15.33 -13.48 6.08
C GLY A 25 15.73 -14.65 5.18
N LEU A 26 16.68 -14.41 4.26
CA LEU A 26 17.22 -15.45 3.38
C LEU A 26 18.07 -16.49 4.13
N LEU A 27 18.80 -16.07 5.18
CA LEU A 27 19.67 -16.95 5.96
C LEU A 27 18.89 -17.91 6.87
N PHE A 28 17.73 -17.48 7.38
CA PHE A 28 16.86 -18.33 8.20
C PHE A 28 16.04 -19.32 7.36
N VAL A 29 15.62 -18.93 6.15
CA VAL A 29 14.80 -19.78 5.25
C VAL A 29 15.70 -20.55 4.27
N LYS A 30 16.59 -21.40 4.80
CA LYS A 30 17.49 -22.23 3.97
C LYS A 30 16.87 -23.55 3.49
N ARG A 31 15.76 -23.98 4.08
CA ARG A 31 15.08 -25.25 3.73
C ARG A 31 13.70 -24.99 3.13
N PRO A 32 13.27 -25.79 2.12
CA PRO A 32 11.90 -25.72 1.64
C PRO A 32 10.94 -26.03 2.78
N ILE A 33 10.03 -25.10 3.04
CA ILE A 33 9.06 -25.16 4.13
C ILE A 33 8.14 -26.36 3.87
N ARG A 34 8.29 -27.42 4.68
CA ARG A 34 7.56 -28.69 4.52
C ARG A 34 6.10 -28.61 4.99
N SER A 35 5.79 -27.69 5.90
CA SER A 35 4.44 -27.50 6.45
C SER A 35 3.54 -26.68 5.50
N ARG A 36 2.38 -27.24 5.16
CA ARG A 36 1.35 -26.59 4.31
C ARG A 36 0.83 -25.29 4.93
N PHE A 37 0.74 -25.21 6.26
CA PHE A 37 0.23 -24.02 6.98
C PHE A 37 1.18 -22.83 6.81
N ILE A 38 2.46 -23.00 7.15
CA ILE A 38 3.46 -21.93 7.11
C ILE A 38 3.68 -21.44 5.67
N ARG A 39 3.70 -22.35 4.70
CA ARG A 39 3.82 -22.00 3.27
C ARG A 39 2.64 -21.16 2.79
N SER A 40 1.42 -21.52 3.19
CA SER A 40 0.23 -20.75 2.81
C SER A 40 0.23 -19.38 3.48
N PHE A 41 0.61 -19.32 4.77
CA PHE A 41 0.73 -18.07 5.51
C PHE A 41 1.72 -17.09 4.87
N LEU A 42 2.96 -17.54 4.59
CA LEU A 42 3.99 -16.69 3.96
C LEU A 42 3.63 -16.25 2.53
N TYR A 43 2.81 -17.02 1.82
CA TYR A 43 2.34 -16.63 0.49
C TYR A 43 1.31 -15.48 0.56
N TYR A 44 0.40 -15.50 1.55
CA TYR A 44 -0.62 -14.46 1.70
C TYR A 44 -0.11 -13.21 2.45
N LEU A 45 0.88 -13.36 3.33
CA LEU A 45 1.35 -12.29 4.20
C LEU A 45 1.78 -11.01 3.48
N PRO A 46 2.59 -11.03 2.40
CA PRO A 46 2.98 -9.82 1.69
C PRO A 46 1.80 -9.05 1.10
N TYR A 47 0.82 -9.76 0.52
CA TYR A 47 -0.37 -9.16 -0.07
C TYR A 47 -1.30 -8.56 1.00
N SER A 48 -1.47 -9.27 2.11
CA SER A 48 -2.25 -8.77 3.26
C SER A 48 -1.59 -7.52 3.87
N VAL A 49 -0.27 -7.53 4.06
CA VAL A 49 0.46 -6.36 4.59
C VAL A 49 0.35 -5.17 3.65
N LEU A 50 0.49 -5.37 2.34
CA LEU A 50 0.32 -4.30 1.35
C LEU A 50 -1.09 -3.70 1.41
N ALA A 51 -2.13 -4.56 1.50
CA ALA A 51 -3.52 -4.10 1.63
C ALA A 51 -3.74 -3.30 2.91
N VAL A 52 -3.22 -3.77 4.06
CA VAL A 52 -3.33 -3.08 5.35
C VAL A 52 -2.62 -1.73 5.36
N MET A 53 -1.57 -1.55 4.57
CA MET A 53 -0.92 -0.24 4.41
C MET A 53 -1.76 0.77 3.62
N VAL A 54 -2.49 0.31 2.60
CA VAL A 54 -3.24 1.18 1.68
C VAL A 54 -4.65 1.47 2.17
N PHE A 55 -5.35 0.46 2.70
CA PHE A 55 -6.74 0.53 3.11
C PHE A 55 -7.07 1.70 4.08
N PRO A 56 -6.31 1.94 5.16
CA PRO A 56 -6.56 3.09 6.02
C PRO A 56 -6.30 4.41 5.30
N GLY A 57 -5.28 4.48 4.44
CA GLY A 57 -4.98 5.69 3.67
C GLY A 57 -6.13 6.12 2.77
N VAL A 58 -6.78 5.17 2.10
CA VAL A 58 -7.90 5.47 1.19
C VAL A 58 -9.13 6.03 1.95
N LEU A 59 -9.37 5.58 3.17
CA LEU A 59 -10.53 6.00 3.95
C LEU A 59 -10.32 7.32 4.71
N PHE A 60 -9.11 7.56 5.22
CA PHE A 60 -8.81 8.72 6.08
C PHE A 60 -8.13 9.88 5.34
N SER A 61 -7.78 9.74 4.06
CA SER A 61 -7.16 10.83 3.30
C SER A 61 -8.12 11.98 2.94
N THR A 62 -9.43 11.80 3.14
CA THR A 62 -10.47 12.78 2.77
C THR A 62 -11.10 13.36 4.03
N GLY A 63 -11.64 14.59 3.95
CA GLY A 63 -12.26 15.23 5.12
C GLY A 63 -13.53 14.53 5.58
N TRP A 64 -14.11 13.69 4.72
CA TRP A 64 -15.36 12.97 4.94
C TRP A 64 -15.21 11.48 4.61
N ILE A 65 -15.35 10.61 5.62
CA ILE A 65 -15.16 9.16 5.45
C ILE A 65 -16.08 8.52 4.40
N TRP A 66 -17.27 9.09 4.21
CA TRP A 66 -18.22 8.66 3.18
C TRP A 66 -17.71 8.85 1.76
N SER A 67 -16.89 9.88 1.52
CA SER A 67 -16.21 10.12 0.24
C SER A 67 -15.22 9.00 -0.06
N GLY A 68 -14.39 8.65 0.91
CA GLY A 68 -13.45 7.52 0.81
C GLY A 68 -14.15 6.20 0.54
N ILE A 69 -15.24 5.89 1.27
CA ILE A 69 -16.02 4.65 1.06
C ILE A 69 -16.61 4.60 -0.36
N ALA A 70 -17.17 5.71 -0.85
CA ALA A 70 -17.72 5.80 -2.20
C ALA A 70 -16.65 5.54 -3.27
N GLY A 71 -15.48 6.17 -3.15
CA GLY A 71 -14.34 5.94 -4.03
C GLY A 71 -13.86 4.49 -4.03
N THR A 72 -13.78 3.89 -2.84
CA THR A 72 -13.35 2.49 -2.67
C THR A 72 -14.37 1.51 -3.29
N ALA A 73 -15.67 1.79 -3.14
CA ALA A 73 -16.73 0.97 -3.73
C ALA A 73 -16.67 1.00 -5.27
N VAL A 74 -16.52 2.18 -5.87
CA VAL A 74 -16.36 2.32 -7.32
C VAL A 74 -15.10 1.60 -7.79
N ALA A 75 -13.97 1.78 -7.10
CA ALA A 75 -12.73 1.09 -7.41
C ALA A 75 -12.89 -0.43 -7.40
N LEU A 76 -13.57 -0.96 -6.39
CA LEU A 76 -13.79 -2.40 -6.21
C LEU A 76 -14.68 -2.96 -7.34
N VAL A 77 -15.78 -2.27 -7.67
CA VAL A 77 -16.69 -2.66 -8.76
C VAL A 77 -15.93 -2.70 -10.10
N LEU A 78 -15.18 -1.65 -10.44
CA LEU A 78 -14.39 -1.62 -11.68
C LEU A 78 -13.26 -2.68 -11.69
N ALA A 79 -12.64 -2.95 -10.55
CA ALA A 79 -11.64 -4.00 -10.41
C ALA A 79 -12.24 -5.40 -10.62
N PHE A 80 -13.47 -5.65 -10.15
CA PHE A 80 -14.19 -6.91 -10.40
C PHE A 80 -14.41 -7.17 -11.90
N PHE A 81 -14.63 -6.12 -12.69
CA PHE A 81 -14.73 -6.22 -14.16
C PHE A 81 -13.38 -6.39 -14.87
N ARG A 82 -12.29 -6.71 -14.14
CA ARG A 82 -10.92 -6.87 -14.66
C ARG A 82 -10.44 -5.67 -15.50
N ARG A 83 -10.88 -4.45 -15.18
CA ARG A 83 -10.38 -3.23 -15.81
C ARG A 83 -8.94 -2.95 -15.37
N GLY A 84 -8.17 -2.26 -16.21
CA GLY A 84 -6.78 -1.90 -15.89
C GLY A 84 -6.67 -0.98 -14.68
N LEU A 85 -5.46 -0.86 -14.11
CA LEU A 85 -5.19 0.00 -12.95
C LEU A 85 -5.51 1.47 -13.22
N LEU A 86 -5.14 1.98 -14.40
CA LEU A 86 -5.37 3.38 -14.78
C LEU A 86 -6.86 3.79 -14.76
N PRO A 87 -7.79 3.09 -15.45
CA PRO A 87 -9.20 3.48 -15.41
C PRO A 87 -9.83 3.31 -14.03
N VAL A 88 -9.40 2.32 -13.24
CA VAL A 88 -9.88 2.13 -11.86
C VAL A 88 -9.46 3.33 -10.99
N SER A 89 -8.19 3.73 -11.06
CA SER A 89 -7.68 4.87 -10.28
C SER A 89 -8.33 6.18 -10.66
N VAL A 90 -8.46 6.47 -11.97
CA VAL A 90 -9.09 7.71 -12.45
C VAL A 90 -10.57 7.77 -12.04
N ALA A 91 -11.31 6.66 -12.18
CA ALA A 91 -12.72 6.61 -11.77
C ALA A 91 -12.89 6.77 -10.26
N ALA A 92 -12.03 6.15 -9.45
CA ALA A 92 -12.04 6.29 -8.00
C ALA A 92 -11.78 7.74 -7.57
N ILE A 93 -10.73 8.38 -8.11
CA ILE A 93 -10.38 9.77 -7.81
C ILE A 93 -11.50 10.72 -8.25
N ALA A 94 -12.05 10.53 -9.45
CA ALA A 94 -13.16 11.35 -9.95
C ALA A 94 -14.41 11.22 -9.06
N THR A 95 -14.70 10.01 -8.56
CA THR A 95 -15.84 9.78 -7.64
C THR A 95 -15.63 10.52 -6.32
N VAL A 96 -14.46 10.35 -5.70
CA VAL A 96 -14.09 11.03 -4.44
C VAL A 96 -14.20 12.55 -4.60
N PHE A 97 -13.64 13.08 -5.69
CA PHE A 97 -13.66 14.50 -6.00
C PHE A 97 -15.09 15.04 -6.16
N LEU A 98 -15.96 14.33 -6.89
CA LEU A 98 -17.35 14.73 -7.08
C LEU A 98 -18.14 14.71 -5.77
N VAL A 99 -17.94 13.70 -4.93
CA VAL A 99 -18.64 13.57 -3.64
C VAL A 99 -18.21 14.68 -2.68
N GLU A 100 -16.91 14.98 -2.61
CA GLU A 100 -16.37 16.02 -1.74
C GLU A 100 -16.75 17.43 -2.23
N LEU A 101 -16.80 17.63 -3.55
CA LEU A 101 -17.32 18.87 -4.16
C LEU A 101 -18.79 19.10 -3.82
N LEU A 102 -19.61 18.05 -3.87
CA LEU A 102 -21.04 18.14 -3.54
C LEU A 102 -21.24 18.44 -2.05
N TYR A 103 -20.43 17.84 -1.18
CA TYR A 103 -20.43 18.15 0.25
C TYR A 103 -20.05 19.61 0.51
N PHE A 104 -18.98 20.10 -0.12
CA PHE A 104 -18.55 21.49 0.01
C PHE A 104 -19.57 22.51 -0.53
N LEU A 105 -20.35 22.16 -1.56
CA LEU A 105 -21.38 23.03 -2.12
C LEU A 105 -22.66 23.08 -1.25
N LEU A 106 -22.96 22.00 -0.52
CA LEU A 106 -24.15 21.87 0.32
C LEU A 106 -23.96 22.39 1.75
N ALA A 107 -22.70 22.50 2.21
CA ALA A 107 -22.29 23.02 3.52
C ALA A 107 -22.02 24.53 3.47
#